data_AF-A0A2T6KCH0-F1
#
_entry.id   AF-A0A2T6KCH0-F1
#
_cell.length_a   1.000
_cell.length_b   1.000
_cell.length_c   1.000
_cell.angle_alpha   90.00
_cell.angle_beta   90.00
_cell.angle_gamma   90.00
#
_symmetry.space_group_name_H-M   'P 1'
#
loop_
_entity.id
_entity.type
_entity.pdbx_description
1 polymer ?
#
loop_
_entity_poly.entity_id
_entity_poly.type
_entity_poly.pdbx_seq_one_letter_code
_entity_poly.pdbx_strand_id
1 'polypeptide(L)'
;MLRKYIRRNIPNLTVLLIIGIVMYYAFINDFIGTKTIKRSSHVELLTINSIFIGFLYTTLGVLVGFLGNTKIANLDRSGYMDEYYNTIYFGLFFFITSAVCGLTGIFVKKLELNTILYLVEQISIIAGLCFFIKAIINLSSIIKKVRNNL
;
A
#
# COMPACT_ATOMS: atom_id res chain seq x y z
N MET A 1 -21.87 3.91 13.24
CA MET A 1 -20.44 4.26 13.07
C MET A 1 -19.87 3.80 11.73
N LEU A 2 -20.09 2.55 11.30
CA LEU A 2 -19.56 1.98 10.03
C LEU A 2 -19.78 2.87 8.78
N ARG A 3 -20.98 3.41 8.58
CA ARG A 3 -21.30 4.29 7.43
C ARG A 3 -20.44 5.56 7.35
N LYS A 4 -20.04 6.14 8.48
CA LYS A 4 -19.18 7.34 8.49
C LYS A 4 -17.74 6.96 8.14
N TYR A 5 -17.25 5.84 8.64
CA TYR A 5 -15.91 5.33 8.36
C TYR A 5 -15.74 4.95 6.88
N ILE A 6 -16.72 4.25 6.29
CA ILE A 6 -16.73 3.89 4.87
C ILE A 6 -16.79 5.14 4.00
N ARG A 7 -17.68 6.11 4.32
CA ARG A 7 -17.83 7.34 3.53
C ARG A 7 -16.54 8.17 3.47
N ARG A 8 -15.75 8.17 4.54
CA ARG A 8 -14.48 8.92 4.63
C ARG A 8 -13.33 8.24 3.89
N ASN A 9 -13.42 6.93 3.71
CA ASN A 9 -12.43 6.13 2.99
C ASN A 9 -12.82 5.83 1.55
N ILE A 10 -13.88 6.46 1.02
CA ILE A 10 -14.29 6.32 -0.39
C ILE A 10 -13.11 6.50 -1.33
N PRO A 11 -12.22 7.51 -1.18
CA PRO A 11 -11.09 7.66 -2.12
C PRO A 11 -10.10 6.48 -2.09
N ASN A 12 -9.95 5.80 -0.94
CA ASN A 12 -9.12 4.60 -0.84
C ASN A 12 -9.82 3.38 -1.45
N LEU A 13 -11.12 3.24 -1.18
CA LEU A 13 -11.95 2.18 -1.75
C LEU A 13 -12.07 2.29 -3.27
N THR A 14 -12.19 3.51 -3.82
CA THR A 14 -12.20 3.75 -5.26
C THR A 14 -10.89 3.34 -5.91
N VAL A 15 -9.74 3.67 -5.30
CA VAL A 15 -8.42 3.22 -5.79
C VAL A 15 -8.32 1.71 -5.75
N LEU A 16 -8.76 1.07 -4.66
CA LEU A 16 -8.78 -0.39 -4.54
C LEU A 16 -9.66 -1.04 -5.62
N LEU A 17 -10.81 -0.44 -5.92
CA LEU A 17 -11.73 -0.91 -6.96
C LEU A 17 -11.13 -0.75 -8.35
N ILE A 18 -10.49 0.38 -8.65
CA ILE A 18 -9.78 0.62 -9.92
C ILE A 18 -8.65 -0.42 -10.09
N ILE A 19 -7.84 -0.64 -9.06
CA ILE A 19 -6.78 -1.66 -9.09
C ILE A 19 -7.39 -3.04 -9.36
N GLY A 20 -8.48 -3.39 -8.68
CA GLY A 20 -9.18 -4.66 -8.90
C GLY A 20 -9.63 -4.85 -10.36
N ILE A 21 -10.21 -3.81 -10.97
CA ILE A 21 -10.62 -3.85 -12.39
C ILE A 21 -9.40 -3.99 -13.30
N VAL A 22 -8.35 -3.19 -13.09
CA VAL A 22 -7.13 -3.23 -13.91
C VAL A 22 -6.47 -4.61 -13.82
N MET A 23 -6.37 -5.19 -12.62
CA MET A 23 -5.79 -6.52 -12.43
C MET A 23 -6.65 -7.61 -13.09
N TYR A 24 -7.98 -7.49 -13.04
CA TYR A 24 -8.87 -8.42 -13.73
C TYR A 24 -8.67 -8.37 -15.26
N TYR A 25 -8.58 -7.18 -15.85
CA TYR A 25 -8.25 -7.03 -17.27
C TYR A 25 -6.85 -7.56 -17.60
N ALA A 26 -5.86 -7.29 -16.76
CA ALA A 26 -4.49 -7.77 -16.96
C ALA A 26 -4.40 -9.31 -16.91
N PHE A 27 -5.22 -9.95 -16.09
CA PHE A 27 -5.33 -11.41 -16.02
C PHE A 27 -5.93 -12.02 -17.28
N ILE A 28 -7.02 -11.43 -17.82
CA ILE A 28 -7.66 -11.93 -19.05
C ILE A 28 -6.71 -11.85 -20.27
N ASN A 29 -5.89 -10.82 -20.33
CA ASN A 29 -4.99 -10.56 -21.46
C ASN A 29 -3.59 -11.19 -21.30
N ASP A 30 -3.37 -12.02 -20.28
CA ASP A 30 -2.08 -12.69 -19.97
C ASP A 30 -0.88 -11.71 -19.87
N PHE A 31 -1.12 -10.45 -19.49
CA PHE A 31 -0.06 -9.47 -19.23
C PHE A 31 0.72 -9.80 -17.94
N ILE A 32 0.12 -10.58 -17.05
CA ILE A 32 0.72 -11.03 -15.80
C ILE A 32 1.49 -12.30 -16.11
N GLY A 33 2.82 -12.18 -16.23
CA GLY A 33 3.69 -13.31 -16.53
C GLY A 33 3.57 -14.41 -15.48
N THR A 34 2.91 -15.51 -15.87
CA THR A 34 2.80 -16.76 -15.07
C THR A 34 4.07 -17.61 -15.12
N LYS A 35 5.07 -17.20 -15.90
CA LYS A 35 6.35 -17.90 -16.03
C LYS A 35 7.17 -17.71 -14.75
N THR A 36 7.81 -18.80 -14.33
CA THR A 36 8.66 -18.87 -13.15
C THR A 36 9.66 -17.72 -13.08
N ILE A 37 9.49 -16.85 -12.09
CA ILE A 37 10.43 -15.79 -11.76
C ILE A 37 11.70 -16.45 -11.21
N LYS A 38 12.88 -15.97 -11.63
CA LYS A 38 14.15 -16.50 -11.11
C LYS A 38 14.28 -16.14 -9.63
N ARG A 39 14.85 -17.04 -8.82
CA ARG A 39 15.09 -16.81 -7.38
C ARG A 39 15.82 -15.51 -7.07
N SER A 40 16.75 -15.07 -7.93
CA SER A 40 17.44 -13.78 -7.80
C SER A 40 16.47 -12.60 -7.81
N SER A 41 15.46 -12.64 -8.68
CA SER A 41 14.45 -11.60 -8.80
C SER A 41 13.52 -11.54 -7.59
N HIS A 42 13.26 -12.65 -6.89
CA HIS A 42 12.51 -12.62 -5.63
C HIS A 42 13.24 -11.86 -4.52
N VAL A 43 14.56 -12.02 -4.42
CA VAL A 43 15.38 -11.32 -3.42
C VAL A 43 15.42 -9.82 -3.71
N GLU A 44 15.53 -9.44 -4.99
CA GLU A 44 15.47 -8.04 -5.43
C GLU A 44 14.09 -7.42 -5.10
N LEU A 45 12.99 -8.11 -5.41
CA LEU A 45 11.64 -7.65 -5.10
C LEU A 45 11.40 -7.51 -3.59
N LEU A 46 11.89 -8.44 -2.79
CA LEU A 46 11.81 -8.37 -1.33
C LEU A 46 12.58 -7.15 -0.78
N THR A 47 13.74 -6.86 -1.37
CA THR A 47 14.56 -5.70 -1.00
C THR A 47 13.81 -4.40 -1.31
N ILE A 48 13.23 -4.29 -2.51
CA ILE A 48 12.42 -3.14 -2.92
C ILE A 48 11.21 -2.96 -2.01
N ASN A 49 10.48 -4.05 -1.70
CA ASN A 49 9.35 -4.03 -0.76
C ASN A 49 9.76 -3.49 0.61
N SER A 50 10.90 -3.94 1.14
CA SER A 50 11.40 -3.51 2.44
C SER A 50 11.69 -2.00 2.48
N ILE A 51 12.23 -1.45 1.39
CA ILE A 51 12.45 0.00 1.24
C ILE A 51 11.11 0.76 1.29
N PHE A 52 10.10 0.31 0.53
CA PHE A 52 8.80 0.98 0.52
C PHE A 52 8.08 0.87 1.86
N ILE A 53 8.15 -0.27 2.54
CA ILE A 53 7.63 -0.45 3.90
C ILE A 53 8.28 0.56 4.85
N GLY A 54 9.61 0.70 4.81
CA GLY A 54 10.34 1.67 5.62
C GLY A 54 9.91 3.13 5.37
N PHE A 55 9.72 3.51 4.11
CA PHE A 55 9.19 4.83 3.75
C PHE A 55 7.76 5.06 4.25
N LEU A 56 6.88 4.05 4.16
CA LEU A 56 5.51 4.14 4.66
C LEU A 56 5.45 4.29 6.18
N TYR A 57 6.29 3.56 6.92
CA TYR A 57 6.42 3.74 8.37
C TYR A 57 6.96 5.13 8.73
N THR A 58 7.93 5.63 7.97
CA THR A 58 8.46 6.99 8.17
C THR A 58 7.36 8.03 7.92
N THR A 59 6.58 7.86 6.85
CA THR A 59 5.44 8.73 6.51
C THR A 59 4.37 8.72 7.60
N LEU A 60 4.07 7.54 8.17
CA LEU A 60 3.17 7.40 9.31
C LEU A 60 3.71 8.16 10.54
N GLY A 61 5.01 8.01 10.84
CA GLY A 61 5.67 8.74 11.92
C GLY A 61 5.58 10.26 11.76
N VAL A 62 5.75 10.77 10.53
CA VAL A 62 5.58 12.21 10.24
C VAL A 62 4.14 12.67 10.51
N LEU A 63 3.13 11.90 10.09
CA LEU A 63 1.72 12.23 10.36
C LEU A 63 1.41 12.25 11.86
N VAL A 64 1.90 11.27 12.61
CA VAL A 64 1.75 11.23 14.07
C VAL A 64 2.44 12.43 14.71
N GLY A 65 3.64 12.81 14.23
CA GLY A 65 4.35 14.00 14.68
C GLY A 65 3.55 15.30 14.50
N PHE A 66 2.70 15.37 13.47
CA PHE A 66 1.83 16.52 13.24
C PHE A 66 0.64 16.62 14.19
N LEU A 67 0.30 15.56 14.94
CA LEU A 67 -0.77 15.61 15.95
C LEU A 67 -0.47 16.56 17.11
N GLY A 68 0.80 16.98 17.28
CA GLY A 68 1.14 18.05 18.21
C GLY A 68 0.56 19.42 17.83
N ASN A 69 0.13 19.62 16.58
CA ASN A 69 -0.55 20.83 16.13
C ASN A 69 -2.05 20.75 16.42
N THR A 70 -2.59 21.71 17.17
CA THR A 70 -4.00 21.72 17.62
C THR A 70 -5.01 21.67 16.47
N LYS A 71 -4.73 22.29 15.31
CA LYS A 71 -5.60 22.22 14.13
C LYS A 71 -5.65 20.81 13.55
N ILE A 72 -4.50 20.15 13.46
CA ILE A 72 -4.37 18.78 12.92
C ILE A 72 -4.99 17.77 13.87
N ALA A 73 -4.76 17.94 15.18
CA ALA A 73 -5.43 17.14 16.21
C ALA A 73 -6.96 17.26 16.14
N ASN A 74 -7.49 18.45 15.86
CA ASN A 74 -8.94 18.63 15.68
C ASN A 74 -9.45 17.96 14.39
N LEU A 75 -8.69 18.01 13.30
CA LEU A 75 -9.00 17.29 12.05
C LEU A 75 -8.97 15.77 12.25
N ASP A 76 -8.03 15.27 13.06
CA ASP A 76 -7.91 13.86 13.43
C ASP A 76 -9.09 13.40 14.30
N ARG A 77 -9.43 14.14 15.36
CA ARG A 77 -10.61 13.85 16.20
C ARG A 77 -11.93 13.86 15.43
N SER A 78 -12.03 14.70 14.41
CA SER A 78 -13.18 14.72 13.52
C SER A 78 -13.12 13.66 12.42
N GLY A 79 -12.01 12.92 12.30
CA GLY A 79 -11.77 11.79 11.41
C GLY A 79 -11.52 12.17 9.95
N TYR A 80 -11.03 13.39 9.69
CA TYR A 80 -10.56 13.79 8.36
C TYR A 80 -9.16 13.26 8.05
N MET A 81 -8.40 12.86 9.08
CA MET A 81 -7.09 12.22 8.91
C MET A 81 -7.17 10.73 8.59
N ASP A 82 -8.33 10.10 8.80
CA ASP A 82 -8.57 8.66 8.56
C ASP A 82 -8.15 8.24 7.14
N GLU A 83 -8.45 9.06 6.13
CA GLU A 83 -8.07 8.75 4.74
C GLU A 83 -6.55 8.62 4.58
N TYR A 84 -5.79 9.51 5.21
CA TYR A 84 -4.34 9.59 5.13
C TYR A 84 -3.70 8.39 5.81
N TYR A 85 -4.14 8.06 7.02
CA TYR A 85 -3.70 6.87 7.74
C TYR A 85 -4.05 5.59 7.00
N ASN A 86 -5.28 5.45 6.53
CA ASN A 86 -5.70 4.24 5.83
C ASN A 86 -4.99 4.07 4.49
N THR A 87 -4.64 5.15 3.79
CA THR A 87 -3.80 5.07 2.58
C THR A 87 -2.48 4.36 2.89
N ILE A 88 -1.82 4.74 4.00
CA ILE A 88 -0.56 4.13 4.43
C ILE A 88 -0.79 2.69 4.87
N TYR A 89 -1.84 2.42 5.66
CA TYR A 89 -2.13 1.07 6.14
C TYR A 89 -2.44 0.09 5.00
N PHE A 90 -3.17 0.51 3.96
CA PHE A 90 -3.37 -0.31 2.77
C PHE A 90 -2.05 -0.60 2.06
N GLY A 91 -1.20 0.41 1.86
CA GLY A 91 0.13 0.21 1.27
C GLY A 91 0.99 -0.77 2.07
N LEU A 92 1.03 -0.62 3.39
CA LEU A 92 1.76 -1.52 4.29
C LEU A 92 1.20 -2.95 4.21
N PHE A 93 -0.12 -3.10 4.26
CA PHE A 93 -0.78 -4.40 4.17
C PHE A 93 -0.38 -5.13 2.87
N PHE A 94 -0.41 -4.44 1.73
CA PHE A 94 -0.06 -5.02 0.45
C PHE A 94 1.43 -5.37 0.35
N PHE A 95 2.34 -4.49 0.75
CA PHE A 95 3.78 -4.82 0.72
C PHE A 95 4.16 -5.93 1.70
N ILE A 96 3.56 -5.96 2.89
CA ILE A 96 3.78 -7.06 3.85
C ILE A 96 3.23 -8.38 3.28
N THR A 97 2.05 -8.36 2.67
CA THR A 97 1.47 -9.54 2.03
C THR A 97 2.38 -10.05 0.91
N SER A 98 2.90 -9.16 0.08
CA SER A 98 3.89 -9.52 -0.94
C SER A 98 5.16 -10.10 -0.35
N ALA A 99 5.73 -9.46 0.68
CA ALA A 99 6.94 -9.93 1.34
C ALA A 99 6.76 -11.33 1.95
N VAL A 100 5.62 -11.58 2.60
CA VAL A 100 5.28 -12.91 3.13
C VAL A 100 5.18 -13.93 2.00
N CYS A 101 4.51 -13.60 0.89
CA CYS A 101 4.45 -14.50 -0.28
C CYS A 101 5.85 -14.80 -0.82
N GLY A 102 6.67 -13.78 -1.09
CA GLY A 102 8.04 -13.95 -1.59
C GLY A 102 8.91 -14.80 -0.64
N LEU A 103 8.84 -14.55 0.67
CA LEU A 103 9.55 -15.36 1.67
C LEU A 103 9.08 -16.82 1.65
N THR A 104 7.76 -17.07 1.61
CA THR A 104 7.25 -18.44 1.55
C THR A 104 7.65 -19.17 0.27
N GLY A 105 7.72 -18.48 -0.87
CA GLY A 105 8.23 -19.04 -2.13
C GLY A 105 9.71 -19.41 -2.07
N ILE A 106 10.53 -18.65 -1.32
CA ILE A 106 11.96 -18.92 -1.15
C ILE A 106 12.23 -20.07 -0.18
N PHE A 107 11.52 -20.13 0.95
CA PHE A 107 11.79 -21.09 2.02
C PHE A 107 11.10 -22.45 1.83
N VAL A 108 9.97 -22.49 1.11
CA VAL A 108 9.20 -23.71 0.89
C VAL A 108 9.34 -24.16 -0.56
N LYS A 109 10.30 -25.07 -0.84
CA LYS A 109 10.54 -25.63 -2.19
C LYS A 109 9.29 -26.13 -2.93
N LYS A 110 8.31 -26.68 -2.20
CA LYS A 110 7.06 -27.17 -2.81
C LYS A 110 6.16 -26.04 -3.35
N LEU A 111 6.36 -24.82 -2.85
CA LEU A 111 5.60 -23.63 -3.24
C LEU A 111 6.36 -22.73 -4.24
N GLU A 112 7.61 -23.07 -4.56
CA GLU A 112 8.46 -22.36 -5.54
C GLU A 112 7.87 -22.36 -6.97
N LEU A 113 6.86 -23.19 -7.25
CA LEU A 113 6.18 -23.22 -8.55
C LEU A 113 4.69 -22.91 -8.43
N ASN A 114 4.22 -22.44 -7.27
CA ASN A 114 2.81 -22.16 -7.08
C ASN A 114 2.42 -20.85 -7.77
N THR A 115 1.77 -20.96 -8.92
CA THR A 115 1.31 -19.83 -9.75
C THR A 115 0.42 -18.87 -8.96
N ILE A 116 -0.42 -19.37 -8.05
CA ILE A 116 -1.33 -18.52 -7.26
C ILE A 116 -0.53 -17.64 -6.31
N LEU A 117 0.51 -18.19 -5.69
CA LEU A 117 1.36 -17.48 -4.74
C LEU A 117 2.11 -16.34 -5.43
N TYR A 118 2.64 -16.58 -6.63
CA TYR A 118 3.29 -15.55 -7.45
C TYR A 118 2.32 -14.48 -7.92
N LEU A 119 1.10 -14.87 -8.31
CA LEU A 119 0.08 -13.93 -8.73
C LEU A 119 -0.35 -13.02 -7.57
N VAL A 120 -0.52 -13.58 -6.36
CA VAL A 120 -0.80 -12.79 -5.15
C VAL A 120 0.37 -11.87 -4.81
N GLU A 121 1.62 -12.35 -4.90
CA GLU A 121 2.82 -11.52 -4.71
C GLU A 121 2.83 -10.33 -5.67
N GLN A 122 2.68 -10.55 -6.97
CA GLN A 122 2.71 -9.51 -8.00
C GLN A 122 1.55 -8.50 -7.84
N ILE A 123 0.32 -8.98 -7.65
CA ILE A 123 -0.84 -8.11 -7.39
C ILE A 123 -0.59 -7.25 -6.16
N SER A 124 -0.06 -7.84 -5.09
CA SER A 124 0.21 -7.13 -3.85
C SER A 124 1.30 -6.07 -4.03
N ILE A 125 2.35 -6.33 -4.81
CA ILE A 125 3.37 -5.30 -5.11
C ILE A 125 2.74 -4.12 -5.85
N ILE A 126 1.97 -4.40 -6.91
CA ILE A 126 1.35 -3.36 -7.75
C ILE A 126 0.36 -2.54 -6.91
N ALA A 127 -0.50 -3.21 -6.14
CA ALA A 127 -1.44 -2.53 -5.25
C ALA A 127 -0.71 -1.69 -4.19
N GLY A 128 0.34 -2.24 -3.58
CA GLY A 128 1.21 -1.53 -2.64
C GLY A 128 1.82 -0.27 -3.24
N LEU A 129 2.34 -0.34 -4.47
CA LEU A 129 2.89 0.80 -5.20
C LEU A 129 1.84 1.89 -5.46
N CYS A 130 0.62 1.53 -5.86
CA CYS A 130 -0.46 2.51 -6.05
C CYS A 130 -0.78 3.26 -4.74
N PHE A 131 -0.90 2.53 -3.62
CA PHE A 131 -1.14 3.14 -2.32
C PHE A 131 0.07 3.94 -1.80
N PHE A 132 1.29 3.52 -2.13
CA PHE A 132 2.51 4.25 -1.83
C PHE A 132 2.55 5.62 -2.51
N ILE A 133 2.30 5.66 -3.82
CA ILE A 133 2.22 6.91 -4.58
C ILE A 133 1.12 7.81 -4.01
N LYS A 134 -0.05 7.24 -3.71
CA LYS A 134 -1.13 7.98 -3.06
C LYS A 134 -0.70 8.53 -1.70
N ALA A 135 0.01 7.76 -0.89
CA ALA A 135 0.50 8.19 0.42
C ALA A 135 1.47 9.37 0.30
N ILE A 136 2.36 9.38 -0.70
CA ILE A 136 3.27 10.51 -0.96
C ILE A 136 2.48 11.78 -1.32
N ILE A 137 1.48 11.67 -2.20
CA ILE A 137 0.62 12.79 -2.59
C ILE A 137 -0.12 13.35 -1.38
N ASN A 138 -0.68 12.45 -0.57
CA ASN A 138 -1.42 12.76 0.65
C ASN A 138 -0.53 13.45 1.70
N LEU A 139 0.66 12.93 1.96
CA LEU A 139 1.65 13.54 2.85
C LEU A 139 2.05 14.93 2.34
N SER A 140 2.36 15.05 1.04
CA SER A 140 2.72 16.34 0.43
C SER A 140 1.60 17.38 0.60
N SER A 141 0.34 16.96 0.47
CA SER A 141 -0.82 17.81 0.72
C SER A 141 -0.90 18.25 2.18
N ILE A 142 -0.66 17.35 3.14
CA ILE A 142 -0.65 17.70 4.56
C ILE A 142 0.50 18.62 4.91
N ILE A 143 1.73 18.36 4.45
CA ILE A 143 2.88 19.24 4.69
C ILE A 143 2.58 20.63 4.15
N LYS A 144 2.03 20.70 2.93
CA LYS A 144 1.53 21.94 2.35
C LYS A 144 0.40 22.56 3.15
N LYS A 145 -0.35 21.82 4.00
CA LYS A 145 -1.35 22.25 5.02
C LYS A 145 -0.80 22.42 6.46
N VAL A 146 0.50 22.19 6.70
CA VAL A 146 1.18 22.61 7.94
C VAL A 146 2.04 23.87 7.76
N ARG A 147 2.76 24.02 6.64
CA ARG A 147 3.72 25.12 6.35
C ARG A 147 3.20 26.57 6.47
N ASN A 148 2.29 27.02 5.63
CA ASN A 148 1.51 28.27 5.74
C ASN A 148 0.59 28.35 7.00
N ASN A 149 0.79 27.51 8.05
CA ASN A 149 0.11 27.44 9.36
C ASN A 149 -1.24 26.68 9.49
N LEU A 150 -1.67 25.90 8.50
CA LEU A 150 -2.22 26.54 7.32
C LEU A 150 -3.61 27.09 7.52
#